data_AF-A0A923WV67-F1
#
_entry.id   AF-A0A923WV67-F1
#
_cell.length_a   1.000
_cell.length_b   1.000
_cell.length_c   1.000
_cell.angle_alpha   90.00
_cell.angle_beta   90.00
_cell.angle_gamma   90.00
#
_symmetry.space_group_name_H-M   'P 1'
#
loop_
_entity.id
_entity.type
_entity.pdbx_description
1 polymer ?
#
loop_
_entity_poly.entity_id
_entity_poly.type
_entity_poly.pdbx_seq_one_letter_code
_entity_poly.pdbx_strand_id
1 'polypeptide(L)'
;YQTSVGGISSQGSQMAGGSSREVKIVSADDIERAQGQLIGQSTDAEKKALAKKFVNGEKVIDSSFTVDRAEAVSVPAVNAEAPATGKAKLTIATTYTLYAIASADLESYLMSSLKTQIDNENSQKVYSTGADQVGLSNFRKEGETLTVAITATGQIGPQIDEVAIKDQVKGKIYGEVQSALQSIDGVKDVDVKFSYFWVRTVPNNTDKIKIEFKLENE
;
A
#
# COMPACT_ATOMS: atom_id res chain seq x y z
N TYR A 1 43.64 -42.84 49.18
CA TYR A 1 44.54 -42.44 50.27
C TYR A 1 44.11 -43.16 51.54
N GLN A 2 44.92 -44.10 52.03
CA GLN A 2 44.70 -44.75 53.32
C GLN A 2 45.61 -44.09 54.36
N THR A 3 45.02 -43.23 55.19
CA THR A 3 45.62 -42.85 56.47
C THR A 3 45.04 -43.79 57.52
N SER A 4 45.84 -44.73 58.01
CA SER A 4 45.47 -45.58 59.15
C SER A 4 46.01 -44.97 60.44
N VAL A 5 45.13 -44.48 61.30
CA VAL A 5 45.37 -44.40 62.74
C VAL A 5 44.52 -45.49 63.37
N GLY A 6 45.17 -46.39 64.13
CA GLY A 6 44.58 -47.62 64.63
C GLY A 6 43.38 -47.40 65.55
N GLY A 7 42.39 -48.29 65.45
CA GLY A 7 41.30 -48.42 66.42
C GLY A 7 39.92 -47.93 65.98
N ILE A 8 39.79 -47.29 64.80
CA ILE A 8 38.49 -46.94 64.23
C ILE A 8 38.46 -47.40 62.78
N SER A 9 37.85 -48.55 62.51
CA SER A 9 37.52 -48.99 61.15
C SER A 9 36.14 -48.45 60.80
N SER A 10 36.06 -47.34 60.07
CA SER A 10 34.85 -47.04 59.30
C SER A 10 34.95 -47.74 57.95
N GLN A 11 34.13 -48.76 57.76
CA GLN A 11 33.93 -49.36 56.45
C GLN A 11 32.77 -48.60 55.82
N GLY A 12 33.08 -47.60 54.99
CA GLY A 12 32.08 -46.90 54.20
C GLY A 12 31.46 -47.88 53.22
N SER A 13 30.39 -48.56 53.62
CA SER A 13 29.61 -49.38 52.69
C SER A 13 28.99 -48.45 51.66
N GLN A 14 29.41 -48.64 50.40
CA GLN A 14 28.70 -48.19 49.21
C GLN A 14 28.61 -46.66 49.03
N MET A 15 29.57 -46.10 48.30
CA MET A 15 29.26 -45.07 47.30
C MET A 15 28.47 -45.73 46.14
N ALA A 16 27.38 -46.46 46.42
CA ALA A 16 26.49 -47.09 45.43
C ALA A 16 25.16 -46.32 45.30
N GLY A 17 25.20 -45.01 45.59
CA GLY A 17 24.06 -44.09 45.47
C GLY A 17 24.33 -42.90 44.54
N GLY A 18 25.50 -42.82 43.91
CA GLY A 18 25.81 -41.78 42.94
C GLY A 18 25.16 -42.11 41.60
N SER A 19 24.02 -41.48 41.29
CA SER A 19 23.47 -41.51 39.93
C SER A 19 24.24 -40.51 39.07
N SER A 20 25.11 -41.00 38.19
CA SER A 20 25.71 -40.18 37.14
C SER A 20 24.74 -40.15 35.95
N ARG A 21 24.01 -39.04 35.80
CA ARG A 21 23.13 -38.81 34.65
C ARG A 21 23.67 -37.66 33.80
N GLU A 22 23.91 -37.91 32.53
CA GLU A 22 24.14 -36.85 31.55
C GLU A 22 22.79 -36.25 31.15
N VAL A 23 22.62 -34.95 31.41
CA VAL A 23 21.39 -34.22 31.08
C VAL A 23 21.73 -33.12 30.08
N LYS A 24 20.90 -32.98 29.05
CA LYS A 24 21.01 -31.87 28.10
C LYS A 24 20.30 -30.66 28.72
N ILE A 25 20.94 -29.51 28.68
CA ILE A 25 20.37 -28.25 29.16
C ILE A 25 20.13 -27.29 28.01
N VAL A 26 19.16 -26.40 28.17
CA VAL A 26 18.97 -25.29 27.22
C VAL A 26 20.02 -24.22 27.52
N SER A 27 20.97 -24.00 26.61
CA SER A 27 21.98 -22.96 26.77
C SER A 27 21.48 -21.58 26.33
N ALA A 28 22.09 -20.51 26.86
CA ALA A 28 21.78 -19.15 26.43
C ALA A 28 22.12 -18.94 24.94
N ASP A 29 23.26 -19.47 24.49
CA ASP A 29 23.71 -19.39 23.09
C ASP A 29 22.73 -20.06 22.13
N ASP A 30 22.10 -21.17 22.53
CA ASP A 30 21.06 -21.81 21.72
C ASP A 30 19.81 -20.94 21.58
N ILE A 31 19.40 -20.28 22.66
CA ILE A 31 18.26 -19.35 22.66
C ILE A 31 18.57 -18.14 21.77
N GLU A 32 19.76 -17.56 21.88
CA GLU A 32 20.16 -16.40 21.08
C GLU A 32 20.23 -16.75 19.59
N ARG A 33 20.82 -17.90 19.23
CA ARG A 33 20.86 -18.38 17.84
C ARG A 33 19.46 -18.64 17.29
N ALA A 34 18.59 -19.27 18.07
CA ALA A 34 17.21 -19.53 17.68
C ALA A 34 16.40 -18.24 17.53
N GLN A 35 16.62 -17.26 18.41
CA GLN A 35 16.01 -15.94 18.34
C GLN A 35 16.46 -15.21 17.08
N GLY A 36 17.76 -15.18 16.79
CA GLY A 36 18.31 -14.58 15.57
C GLY A 36 17.76 -15.22 14.29
N GLN A 37 17.65 -16.55 14.25
CA GLN A 37 17.04 -17.26 13.13
C GLN A 37 15.57 -16.90 12.95
N LEU A 38 14.80 -16.82 14.04
CA LEU A 38 13.36 -16.51 14.00
C LEU A 38 13.10 -15.05 13.60
N ILE A 39 13.93 -14.13 14.08
CA ILE A 39 13.89 -12.70 13.73
C ILE A 39 14.33 -12.46 12.28
N GLY A 40 15.26 -13.28 11.78
CA GLY A 40 15.79 -13.21 10.42
C GLY A 40 14.90 -13.87 9.35
N GLN A 41 13.79 -14.49 9.72
CA GLN A 41 12.82 -15.00 8.73
C GLN A 41 12.20 -13.85 7.95
N SER A 42 11.99 -14.07 6.65
CA SER A 42 11.27 -13.10 5.80
C SER A 42 9.84 -12.93 6.31
N THR A 43 9.38 -11.69 6.33
CA THR A 43 8.02 -11.30 6.70
C THR A 43 7.14 -10.99 5.48
N ASP A 44 7.62 -11.31 4.27
CA ASP A 44 6.96 -10.95 3.01
C ASP A 44 5.65 -11.71 2.81
N ALA A 45 5.58 -12.94 3.31
CA ALA A 45 4.37 -13.77 3.22
C ALA A 45 3.24 -13.17 4.08
N GLU A 46 3.59 -12.72 5.28
CA GLU A 46 2.69 -12.09 6.25
C GLU A 46 2.24 -10.72 5.75
N LYS A 47 3.16 -9.93 5.19
CA LYS A 47 2.82 -8.66 4.53
C LYS A 47 1.81 -8.88 3.39
N LYS A 48 2.07 -9.86 2.52
CA LYS A 48 1.13 -10.21 1.42
C LYS A 48 -0.20 -10.74 1.95
N ALA A 49 -0.20 -11.49 3.04
CA ALA A 49 -1.43 -12.00 3.66
C ALA A 49 -2.26 -10.87 4.27
N LEU A 50 -1.63 -9.88 4.91
CA LEU A 50 -2.30 -8.67 5.39
C LEU A 50 -2.85 -7.84 4.23
N ALA A 51 -2.05 -7.62 3.18
CA ALA A 51 -2.48 -6.88 2.01
C ALA A 51 -3.73 -7.49 1.35
N LYS A 52 -3.84 -8.82 1.34
CA LYS A 52 -5.03 -9.54 0.81
C LYS A 52 -6.30 -9.37 1.66
N LYS A 53 -6.19 -8.87 2.89
CA LYS A 53 -7.38 -8.57 3.72
C LYS A 53 -8.09 -7.29 3.27
N PHE A 54 -7.42 -6.45 2.51
CA PHE A 54 -8.02 -5.31 1.83
C PHE A 54 -8.72 -5.82 0.56
N VAL A 55 -10.05 -5.82 0.59
CA VAL A 55 -10.90 -6.46 -0.45
C VAL A 55 -11.71 -5.46 -1.27
N ASN A 56 -11.77 -4.20 -0.85
CA ASN A 56 -12.57 -3.15 -1.49
C ASN A 56 -11.72 -2.24 -2.38
N GLY A 57 -10.56 -2.73 -2.82
CA GLY A 57 -9.66 -1.99 -3.69
C GLY A 57 -8.88 -0.89 -2.98
N GLU A 58 -8.71 -0.97 -1.66
CA GLU A 58 -7.94 0.00 -0.88
C GLU A 58 -6.48 0.09 -1.37
N LYS A 59 -5.91 1.30 -1.35
CA LYS A 59 -4.51 1.54 -1.72
C LYS A 59 -3.61 1.30 -0.51
N VAL A 60 -2.89 0.18 -0.55
CA VAL A 60 -1.97 -0.24 0.52
C VAL A 60 -0.79 0.73 0.63
N ILE A 61 -0.49 1.19 1.85
CA ILE A 61 0.69 1.99 2.13
C ILE A 61 1.83 1.02 2.48
N ASP A 62 2.60 0.61 1.48
CA ASP A 62 3.66 -0.39 1.66
C ASP A 62 4.72 -0.01 2.71
N SER A 63 5.00 1.28 2.85
CA SER A 63 5.95 1.85 3.82
C SER A 63 5.41 1.89 5.25
N SER A 64 4.13 1.57 5.45
CA SER A 64 3.50 1.51 6.78
C SER A 64 3.61 0.16 7.46
N PHE A 65 4.24 -0.82 6.82
CA PHE A 65 4.40 -2.16 7.37
C PHE A 65 5.35 -2.13 8.59
N THR A 66 4.82 -2.47 9.76
CA THR A 66 5.61 -2.60 10.99
C THR A 66 5.53 -4.00 11.56
N VAL A 67 6.59 -4.41 12.24
CA VAL A 67 6.74 -5.72 12.87
C VAL A 67 7.12 -5.51 14.33
N ASP A 68 6.16 -5.73 15.22
CA ASP A 68 6.37 -5.60 16.66
C ASP A 68 6.53 -6.99 17.27
N ARG A 69 7.70 -7.27 17.85
CA ARG A 69 8.04 -8.57 18.43
C ARG A 69 8.09 -8.45 19.94
N ALA A 70 7.34 -9.30 20.63
CA ALA A 70 7.40 -9.43 22.08
C ALA A 70 8.70 -10.12 22.52
N GLU A 71 8.92 -10.20 23.83
CA GLU A 71 10.04 -10.95 24.39
C GLU A 71 9.96 -12.44 24.04
N ALA A 72 11.15 -13.03 23.82
CA ALA A 72 11.26 -14.44 23.46
C ALA A 72 11.03 -15.33 24.68
N VAL A 73 10.12 -16.29 24.56
CA VAL A 73 9.78 -17.24 25.62
C VAL A 73 10.31 -18.62 25.24
N SER A 74 11.27 -19.14 26.00
CA SER A 74 11.81 -20.50 25.82
C SER A 74 11.16 -21.48 26.78
N VAL A 75 10.75 -22.64 26.25
CA VAL A 75 10.26 -23.78 27.03
C VAL A 75 11.03 -25.03 26.61
N PRO A 76 11.84 -25.65 27.50
CA PRO A 76 12.18 -25.22 28.86
C PRO A 76 12.98 -23.91 28.94
N ALA A 77 13.03 -23.32 30.12
CA ALA A 77 13.77 -22.09 30.38
C ALA A 77 15.29 -22.29 30.20
N VAL A 78 16.03 -21.19 30.08
CA VAL A 78 17.49 -21.22 30.07
C VAL A 78 18.03 -21.97 31.31
N ASN A 79 19.06 -22.78 31.11
CA ASN A 79 19.68 -23.65 32.11
C ASN A 79 18.77 -24.76 32.67
N ALA A 80 17.53 -24.91 32.18
CA ALA A 80 16.68 -26.03 32.55
C ALA A 80 17.04 -27.29 31.73
N GLU A 81 16.83 -28.45 32.34
CA GLU A 81 16.95 -29.76 31.68
C GLU A 81 15.97 -29.81 30.50
N ALA A 82 16.48 -30.10 29.32
CA ALA A 82 15.69 -30.29 28.13
C ALA A 82 14.73 -31.49 28.35
N PRO A 83 13.52 -31.48 27.74
CA PRO A 83 12.60 -32.60 27.87
C PRO A 83 13.25 -33.88 27.33
N ALA A 84 12.69 -35.06 27.60
CA ALA A 84 13.22 -36.34 27.11
C ALA A 84 13.40 -36.40 25.57
N THR A 85 12.71 -35.51 24.83
CA THR A 85 12.85 -35.32 23.38
C THR A 85 14.14 -34.59 22.96
N GLY A 86 14.86 -33.97 23.91
CA GLY A 86 16.08 -33.21 23.69
C GLY A 86 15.89 -31.88 22.96
N LYS A 87 14.65 -31.39 22.83
CA LYS A 87 14.32 -30.18 22.06
C LYS A 87 13.69 -29.10 22.96
N ALA A 88 14.16 -27.86 22.82
CA ALA A 88 13.53 -26.68 23.38
C ALA A 88 12.66 -25.98 22.32
N LYS A 89 11.59 -25.32 22.75
CA LYS A 89 10.72 -24.49 21.91
C LYS A 89 10.88 -23.03 22.30
N LEU A 90 11.31 -22.21 21.36
CA LEU A 90 11.33 -20.76 21.48
C LEU A 90 10.09 -20.18 20.80
N THR A 91 9.38 -19.27 21.46
CA THR A 91 8.20 -18.58 20.90
C THR A 91 8.40 -17.08 21.02
N ILE A 92 8.20 -16.35 19.91
CA ILE A 92 8.20 -14.89 19.86
C ILE A 92 6.84 -14.46 19.31
N ALA A 93 5.99 -13.87 20.16
CA ALA A 93 4.73 -13.30 19.67
C ALA A 93 5.06 -12.09 18.77
N THR A 94 4.54 -12.10 17.55
CA THR A 94 4.81 -11.07 16.54
C THR A 94 3.51 -10.47 16.05
N THR A 95 3.40 -9.15 16.16
CA THR A 95 2.27 -8.35 15.65
C THR A 95 2.71 -7.66 14.36
N TYR A 96 1.97 -7.91 13.29
CA TYR A 96 2.18 -7.25 12.00
C TYR A 96 1.10 -6.20 11.79
N THR A 97 1.51 -4.97 11.49
CA THR A 97 0.59 -3.86 11.20
C THR A 97 0.83 -3.36 9.79
N LEU A 98 -0.25 -3.09 9.05
CA LEU A 98 -0.22 -2.53 7.71
C LEU A 98 -1.43 -1.62 7.53
N TYR A 99 -1.22 -0.41 7.01
CA TYR A 99 -2.27 0.56 6.75
C TYR A 99 -2.56 0.66 5.25
N ALA A 100 -3.81 0.99 4.94
CA ALA A 100 -4.28 1.25 3.58
C ALA A 100 -5.28 2.41 3.59
N ILE A 101 -5.43 3.07 2.45
CA ILE A 101 -6.36 4.17 2.25
C ILE A 101 -7.54 3.65 1.42
N ALA A 102 -8.77 3.91 1.87
CA ALA A 102 -9.95 3.58 1.09
C ALA A 102 -9.94 4.36 -0.23
N SER A 103 -10.19 3.66 -1.34
CA SER A 103 -10.11 4.28 -2.67
C SER A 103 -11.11 5.41 -2.85
N ALA A 104 -12.32 5.30 -2.28
CA ALA A 104 -13.32 6.36 -2.32
C ALA A 104 -12.87 7.64 -1.60
N ASP A 105 -12.23 7.49 -0.43
CA ASP A 105 -11.73 8.64 0.34
C ASP A 105 -10.55 9.31 -0.35
N LEU A 106 -9.65 8.51 -0.92
CA LEU A 106 -8.54 9.00 -1.73
C LEU A 106 -9.02 9.77 -2.96
N GLU A 107 -10.00 9.20 -3.68
CA GLU A 107 -10.57 9.83 -4.87
C GLU A 107 -11.27 11.13 -4.53
N SER A 108 -12.06 11.17 -3.46
CA SER A 108 -12.72 12.38 -2.96
C SER A 108 -11.70 13.46 -2.59
N TYR A 109 -10.64 13.09 -1.87
CA TYR A 109 -9.57 13.99 -1.48
C TYR A 109 -8.84 14.59 -2.71
N LEU A 110 -8.43 13.74 -3.65
CA LEU A 110 -7.75 14.19 -4.88
C LEU A 110 -8.68 15.02 -5.77
N MET A 111 -9.96 14.64 -5.90
CA MET A 111 -10.95 15.41 -6.64
C MET A 111 -11.13 16.80 -6.04
N SER A 112 -11.23 16.92 -4.72
CA SER A 112 -11.32 18.21 -4.03
C SER A 112 -10.07 19.06 -4.31
N SER A 113 -8.88 18.47 -4.20
CA SER A 113 -7.63 19.16 -4.51
C SER A 113 -7.56 19.63 -5.96
N LEU A 114 -8.00 18.82 -6.93
CA LEU A 114 -8.00 19.19 -8.35
C LEU A 114 -9.01 20.28 -8.65
N LYS A 115 -10.20 20.25 -8.03
CA LYS A 115 -11.19 21.33 -8.18
C LYS A 115 -10.67 22.69 -7.74
N THR A 116 -9.82 22.74 -6.72
CA THR A 116 -9.19 24.02 -6.32
C THR A 116 -8.19 24.57 -7.34
N GLN A 117 -7.74 23.75 -8.29
CA GLN A 117 -6.87 24.15 -9.40
C GLN A 117 -7.64 24.43 -10.70
N ILE A 118 -8.96 24.22 -10.71
CA ILE A 118 -9.80 24.57 -11.86
C ILE A 118 -10.08 26.07 -11.81
N ASP A 119 -9.64 26.79 -12.84
CA ASP A 119 -9.83 28.24 -12.92
C ASP A 119 -11.30 28.61 -13.22
N ASN A 120 -12.03 27.73 -13.92
CA ASN A 120 -13.44 27.92 -14.23
C ASN A 120 -14.20 26.59 -14.25
N GLU A 121 -14.97 26.33 -13.18
CA GLU A 121 -15.76 25.11 -13.01
C GLU A 121 -16.85 24.91 -14.08
N ASN A 122 -17.22 25.97 -14.81
CA ASN A 122 -18.22 25.87 -15.88
C ASN A 122 -17.60 25.47 -17.23
N SER A 123 -16.29 25.68 -17.42
CA SER A 123 -15.61 25.37 -18.69
C SER A 123 -14.64 24.21 -18.59
N GLN A 124 -14.31 23.72 -17.38
CA GLN A 124 -13.35 22.64 -17.18
C GLN A 124 -13.92 21.54 -16.28
N LYS A 125 -13.52 20.30 -16.55
CA LYS A 125 -13.90 19.10 -15.80
C LYS A 125 -12.67 18.24 -15.51
N VAL A 126 -12.67 17.59 -14.34
CA VAL A 126 -11.70 16.53 -14.01
C VAL A 126 -12.10 15.25 -14.74
N TYR A 127 -11.22 14.79 -15.63
CA TYR A 127 -11.37 13.51 -16.36
C TYR A 127 -10.74 12.34 -15.59
N SER A 128 -9.67 12.60 -14.86
CA SER A 128 -9.00 11.62 -14.01
C SER A 128 -8.39 12.30 -12.80
N THR A 129 -8.55 11.69 -11.63
CA THR A 129 -7.89 12.14 -10.39
C THR A 129 -6.47 11.60 -10.24
N GLY A 130 -6.10 10.59 -11.03
CA GLY A 130 -4.87 9.84 -10.84
C GLY A 130 -4.87 8.89 -9.64
N ALA A 131 -6.02 8.70 -8.96
CA ALA A 131 -6.14 7.84 -7.78
C ALA A 131 -5.70 6.38 -8.05
N ASP A 132 -5.86 5.90 -9.29
CA ASP A 132 -5.47 4.55 -9.67
C ASP A 132 -3.96 4.31 -9.62
N GLN A 133 -3.18 5.34 -10.00
CA GLN A 133 -1.72 5.31 -10.11
C GLN A 133 -1.06 6.22 -9.06
N VAL A 134 -1.64 6.25 -7.86
CA VAL A 134 -1.12 7.05 -6.75
C VAL A 134 0.21 6.49 -6.24
N GLY A 135 1.19 7.37 -6.05
CA GLY A 135 2.39 7.11 -5.28
C GLY A 135 2.16 7.44 -3.80
N LEU A 136 2.46 6.48 -2.92
CA LEU A 136 2.36 6.65 -1.47
C LEU A 136 3.76 6.50 -0.85
N SER A 137 4.23 7.53 -0.16
CA SER A 137 5.59 7.58 0.39
C SER A 137 5.64 8.25 1.75
N ASN A 138 6.81 8.19 2.40
CA ASN A 138 7.11 8.90 3.64
C ASN A 138 6.06 8.70 4.75
N PHE A 139 5.62 7.47 4.94
CA PHE A 139 4.71 7.13 6.04
C PHE A 139 5.36 7.46 7.38
N ARG A 140 4.61 8.18 8.23
CA ARG A 140 4.99 8.51 9.60
C ARG A 140 3.81 8.29 10.52
N LYS A 141 4.09 7.81 11.73
CA LYS A 141 3.13 7.68 12.81
C LYS A 141 3.64 8.44 14.03
N GLU A 142 2.89 9.44 14.46
CA GLU A 142 3.18 10.25 15.65
C GLU A 142 1.98 10.14 16.60
N GLY A 143 2.11 9.26 17.60
CA GLY A 143 0.99 8.90 18.48
C GLY A 143 -0.17 8.28 17.70
N GLU A 144 -1.31 8.97 17.69
CA GLU A 144 -2.52 8.59 16.94
C GLU A 144 -2.57 9.20 15.53
N THR A 145 -1.65 10.11 15.19
CA THR A 145 -1.63 10.77 13.88
C THR A 145 -0.83 9.93 12.89
N LEU A 146 -1.45 9.61 11.75
CA LEU A 146 -0.80 8.97 10.61
C LEU A 146 -0.62 9.99 9.50
N THR A 147 0.58 10.09 8.95
CA THR A 147 0.89 10.98 7.83
C THR A 147 1.51 10.18 6.70
N VAL A 148 1.08 10.45 5.48
CA VAL A 148 1.60 9.84 4.26
C VAL A 148 1.69 10.91 3.19
N ALA A 149 2.77 10.90 2.41
CA ALA A 149 2.91 11.76 1.25
C ALA A 149 2.26 11.10 0.04
N ILE A 150 1.35 11.84 -0.60
CA ILE A 150 0.57 11.40 -1.76
C ILE A 150 1.12 12.11 -2.99
N THR A 151 1.39 11.36 -4.06
CA THR A 151 1.74 11.90 -5.38
C THR A 151 0.81 11.28 -6.41
N ALA A 152 0.08 12.11 -7.14
CA ALA A 152 -0.85 11.68 -8.18
C ALA A 152 -0.81 12.66 -9.36
N THR A 153 -1.08 12.16 -10.55
CA THR A 153 -1.21 12.96 -11.77
C THR A 153 -2.67 12.95 -12.21
N GLY A 154 -3.35 14.08 -12.02
CA GLY A 154 -4.72 14.28 -12.50
C GLY A 154 -4.76 14.85 -13.92
N GLN A 155 -5.90 14.67 -14.60
CA GLN A 155 -6.16 15.26 -15.91
C GLN A 155 -7.41 16.14 -15.84
N ILE A 156 -7.22 17.42 -16.17
CA ILE A 156 -8.28 18.43 -16.30
C ILE A 156 -8.37 18.79 -17.78
N GLY A 157 -9.60 18.91 -18.28
CA GLY A 157 -9.86 19.32 -19.65
C GLY A 157 -11.16 20.09 -19.75
N PRO A 158 -11.51 20.61 -20.95
CA PRO A 158 -12.75 21.34 -21.15
C PRO A 158 -13.98 20.50 -20.77
N GLN A 159 -14.98 21.13 -20.16
CA GLN A 159 -16.28 20.51 -19.97
C GLN A 159 -17.02 20.50 -21.30
N ILE A 160 -16.99 19.35 -21.96
CA ILE A 160 -17.65 19.19 -23.25
C ILE A 160 -19.05 18.62 -23.05
N ASP A 161 -20.04 19.48 -23.22
CA ASP A 161 -21.42 19.07 -23.44
C ASP A 161 -21.69 19.06 -24.95
N GLU A 162 -21.70 17.86 -25.55
CA GLU A 162 -21.98 17.70 -26.98
C GLU A 162 -23.31 18.34 -27.40
N VAL A 163 -24.33 18.30 -26.55
CA VAL A 163 -25.64 18.87 -26.87
C VAL A 163 -25.55 20.39 -26.89
N ALA A 164 -24.93 20.98 -25.86
CA ALA A 164 -24.70 22.42 -25.80
C ALA A 164 -23.82 22.92 -26.96
N ILE A 165 -22.77 22.18 -27.32
CA ILE A 165 -21.91 22.52 -28.46
C ILE A 165 -22.70 22.45 -29.77
N LYS A 166 -23.47 21.38 -30.01
CA LYS A 166 -24.32 21.25 -31.21
C LYS A 166 -25.30 22.41 -31.34
N ASP A 167 -25.91 22.83 -30.23
CA ASP A 167 -26.81 23.99 -30.19
C ASP A 167 -26.08 25.32 -30.40
N GLN A 168 -24.85 25.46 -29.92
CA GLN A 168 -24.04 26.66 -30.10
C GLN A 168 -23.49 26.81 -31.52
N VAL A 169 -23.28 25.72 -32.25
CA VAL A 169 -22.69 25.72 -33.60
C VAL A 169 -23.70 25.58 -34.74
N LYS A 170 -24.95 25.15 -34.47
CA LYS A 170 -25.98 25.04 -35.51
C LYS A 170 -26.23 26.38 -36.20
N GLY A 171 -26.34 26.36 -37.53
CA GLY A 171 -26.58 27.56 -38.33
C GLY A 171 -25.39 28.52 -38.46
N LYS A 172 -24.26 28.27 -37.78
CA LYS A 172 -23.03 29.07 -37.91
C LYS A 172 -22.20 28.66 -39.11
N ILE A 173 -21.42 29.61 -39.63
CA ILE A 173 -20.43 29.35 -40.67
C ILE A 173 -19.10 28.89 -40.06
N TYR A 174 -18.23 28.29 -40.88
CA TYR A 174 -16.92 27.75 -40.45
C TYR A 174 -16.16 28.66 -39.46
N GLY A 175 -15.92 29.92 -39.83
CA GLY A 175 -15.12 30.83 -39.00
C GLY A 175 -15.76 31.18 -37.66
N GLU A 176 -17.08 31.22 -37.60
CA GLU A 176 -17.82 31.46 -36.35
C GLU A 176 -17.79 30.23 -35.44
N VAL A 177 -17.85 29.03 -36.02
CA VAL A 177 -17.70 27.78 -35.26
C VAL A 177 -16.29 27.67 -34.69
N GLN A 178 -15.28 27.93 -35.52
CA GLN A 178 -13.88 27.88 -35.12
C GLN A 178 -13.61 28.87 -33.98
N SER A 179 -14.01 30.13 -34.13
CA SER A 179 -13.86 31.15 -33.09
C SER A 179 -14.59 30.78 -31.79
N ALA A 180 -15.83 30.31 -31.89
CA ALA A 180 -16.63 29.94 -30.73
C ALA A 180 -16.04 28.74 -29.96
N LEU A 181 -15.53 27.72 -30.66
CA LEU A 181 -14.99 26.52 -30.02
C LEU A 181 -13.53 26.68 -29.57
N GLN A 182 -12.70 27.43 -30.30
CA GLN A 182 -11.34 27.75 -29.85
C GLN A 182 -11.33 28.72 -28.67
N SER A 183 -12.42 29.47 -28.45
CA SER A 183 -12.58 30.29 -27.25
C SER A 183 -12.88 29.50 -25.98
N ILE A 184 -13.19 28.19 -26.10
CA ILE A 184 -13.36 27.31 -24.95
C ILE A 184 -11.98 26.99 -24.39
N ASP A 185 -11.79 27.32 -23.12
CA ASP A 185 -10.55 27.07 -22.42
C ASP A 185 -10.18 25.57 -22.43
N GLY A 186 -8.95 25.25 -22.84
CA GLY A 186 -8.47 23.89 -23.05
C GLY A 186 -8.71 23.30 -24.45
N VAL A 187 -9.30 24.03 -25.40
CA VAL A 187 -9.39 23.62 -26.82
C VAL A 187 -8.22 24.18 -27.60
N LYS A 188 -7.35 23.29 -28.12
CA LYS A 188 -6.16 23.69 -28.89
C LYS A 188 -6.46 23.96 -30.36
N ASP A 189 -7.27 23.11 -30.99
CA ASP A 189 -7.62 23.23 -32.41
C ASP A 189 -9.03 22.71 -32.71
N VAL A 190 -9.63 23.25 -33.77
CA VAL A 190 -11.00 22.93 -34.19
C VAL A 190 -11.02 22.73 -35.70
N ASP A 191 -11.30 21.50 -36.14
CA ASP A 191 -11.49 21.15 -37.54
C ASP A 191 -12.98 20.90 -37.82
N VAL A 192 -13.52 21.55 -38.85
CA VAL A 192 -14.94 21.44 -39.24
C VAL A 192 -15.01 20.90 -40.66
N LYS A 193 -15.55 19.69 -40.80
CA LYS A 193 -15.74 19.02 -42.09
C LYS A 193 -17.20 19.06 -42.53
N PHE A 194 -17.45 19.66 -43.68
CA PHE A 194 -18.76 19.62 -44.33
C PHE A 194 -18.87 18.42 -45.26
N SER A 195 -20.07 17.88 -45.40
CA SER A 195 -20.35 16.71 -46.25
C SER A 195 -20.12 16.96 -47.73
N TYR A 196 -20.23 18.21 -48.18
CA TYR A 196 -20.02 18.61 -49.56
C TYR A 196 -19.36 19.99 -49.64
N PHE A 197 -18.59 20.23 -50.71
CA PHE A 197 -17.81 21.46 -50.89
C PHE A 197 -18.63 22.75 -51.02
N TRP A 198 -19.91 22.64 -51.41
CA TRP A 198 -20.82 23.79 -51.52
C TRP A 198 -21.47 24.18 -50.18
N VAL A 199 -21.41 23.32 -49.17
CA VAL A 199 -22.00 23.59 -47.85
C VAL A 199 -21.02 24.47 -47.06
N ARG A 200 -21.48 25.64 -46.62
CA ARG A 200 -20.67 26.61 -45.87
C ARG A 200 -21.16 26.85 -44.44
N THR A 201 -22.28 26.24 -44.08
CA THR A 201 -23.00 26.49 -42.83
C THR A 201 -23.36 25.17 -42.19
N VAL A 202 -23.23 25.10 -40.87
CA VAL A 202 -23.64 23.94 -40.09
C VAL A 202 -25.16 23.76 -40.18
N PRO A 203 -25.68 22.54 -40.42
CA PRO A 203 -27.12 22.29 -40.46
C PRO A 203 -27.81 22.73 -39.16
N ASN A 204 -29.04 23.26 -39.26
CA ASN A 204 -29.86 23.59 -38.07
C ASN A 204 -30.32 22.36 -37.28
N ASN A 205 -30.33 21.18 -37.93
CA ASN A 205 -30.67 19.93 -37.27
C ASN A 205 -29.41 19.35 -36.61
N THR A 206 -29.44 19.27 -35.28
CA THR A 206 -28.34 18.77 -34.43
C THR A 206 -28.03 17.29 -34.66
N ASP A 207 -28.98 16.48 -35.14
CA ASP A 207 -28.76 15.06 -35.48
C ASP A 207 -27.80 14.89 -36.67
N LYS A 208 -27.63 15.95 -37.48
CA LYS A 208 -26.69 15.96 -38.61
C LYS A 208 -25.31 16.49 -38.24
N ILE A 209 -25.08 16.80 -36.96
CA ILE A 209 -23.81 17.31 -36.45
C ILE A 209 -23.13 16.19 -35.65
N LYS A 210 -21.96 15.75 -36.13
CA LYS A 210 -21.10 14.79 -35.44
C LYS A 210 -19.90 15.53 -34.86
N ILE A 211 -19.63 15.32 -33.58
CA ILE A 211 -18.46 15.87 -32.89
C ILE A 211 -17.54 14.71 -32.56
N GLU A 212 -16.24 14.87 -32.82
CA GLU A 212 -15.21 13.88 -32.48
C GLU A 212 -14.15 14.55 -31.62
N PHE A 213 -13.83 13.93 -30.48
CA PHE A 213 -12.80 14.42 -29.57
C PHE A 213 -11.52 13.62 -29.76
N LYS A 214 -10.42 14.33 -29.92
CA LYS A 214 -9.08 13.75 -29.96
C LYS A 214 -8.27 14.41 -28.86
N LEU A 215 -7.90 13.62 -27.86
CA LEU A 215 -6.88 14.06 -26.91
C LEU A 215 -5.54 14.04 -27.63
N GLU A 216 -4.86 15.18 -27.62
CA GLU A 216 -3.47 15.23 -28.00
C GLU A 216 -2.66 14.82 -26.77
N ASN A 217 -2.02 13.66 -26.85
CA ASN A 217 -1.03 13.27 -25.86
C ASN A 217 0.28 13.97 -26.26
N GLU A 218 0.74 14.92 -25.44
CA GLU A 218 2.15 15.35 -25.47
C GLU A 218 3.05 14.28 -24.84
#